data_AF-A0A948PTP2-F1
#
_entry.id   AF-A0A948PTP2-F1
#
_cell.length_a   1.000
_cell.length_b   1.000
_cell.length_c   1.000
_cell.angle_alpha   90.00
_cell.angle_beta   90.00
_cell.angle_gamma   90.00
#
_symmetry.space_group_name_H-M   'P 1'
#
loop_
_entity.id
_entity.type
_entity.pdbx_description
1 polymer ?
#
loop_
_entity_poly.entity_id
_entity_poly.type
_entity_poly.pdbx_seq_one_letter_code
_entity_poly.pdbx_strand_id
1 'polypeptide(L)'
;MIIKEKFNNFTKRRFVRDTAILQTSGVFSIGLSFLASIIFARILGPDNYGIYSLIFALTAFIGIFVGLGADYTILTLLPEAYAKKDKREIKNILAYFFKITLIFTVLVNLIAIVIAPLISEILYDQKDIGQLARWILAASIIQVFLIFLILVLQSTRKIKRLAILENTQKLFYSLVPILLVLWGLGLLGIVWGRFLAEIILFMIAFFGYKAIAKKDELLPSFSEIFFQIFKVKIKQYFKLGLWITLDKKISNLIDVLPVVLLGIIAITTSQVAYFKITLSYLGLSLILLTPISRLLTVQLPKSKAHSLIVLKRDFWKSSIFSGVIYLFIILFFVIMASFLVNAFYGEDYLICVGLIYALSLSKIFGGFTVGYGTIFRVFNKLKVAVIINIVSLFLALLIFLTLQDIMPILKLIILIVVIMNWFTFFLATYFIRRFFKEIKE
;
A
#
# COMPACT_ATOMS: atom_id res chain seq x y z
N MET A 1 20.65 36.81 -4.59
CA MET A 1 19.25 37.29 -4.71
C MET A 1 18.45 36.48 -5.75
N ILE A 2 18.96 36.33 -6.99
CA ILE A 2 18.30 35.63 -8.12
C ILE A 2 17.96 34.14 -7.84
N ILE A 3 18.82 33.41 -7.10
CA ILE A 3 18.55 32.00 -6.72
C ILE A 3 17.38 31.92 -5.72
N LYS A 4 17.29 32.86 -4.79
CA LYS A 4 16.22 32.94 -3.77
C LYS A 4 14.87 33.29 -4.41
N GLU A 5 14.87 34.16 -5.42
CA GLU A 5 13.69 34.49 -6.24
C GLU A 5 13.24 33.36 -7.15
N LYS A 6 14.16 32.67 -7.85
CA LYS A 6 13.82 31.49 -8.65
C LYS A 6 13.29 30.36 -7.78
N PHE A 7 13.85 30.16 -6.58
CA PHE A 7 13.36 29.19 -5.62
C PHE A 7 11.96 29.56 -5.10
N ASN A 8 11.72 30.83 -4.76
CA ASN A 8 10.38 31.32 -4.37
C ASN A 8 9.34 31.23 -5.50
N ASN A 9 9.72 31.43 -6.76
CA ASN A 9 8.81 31.25 -7.90
C ASN A 9 8.56 29.78 -8.24
N PHE A 10 9.49 28.88 -7.90
CA PHE A 10 9.33 27.44 -8.07
C PHE A 10 8.41 26.83 -7.00
N THR A 11 8.56 27.24 -5.73
CA THR A 11 7.68 26.83 -4.62
C THR A 11 6.26 27.37 -4.74
N LYS A 12 6.07 28.50 -5.43
CA LYS A 12 4.74 29.06 -5.78
C LYS A 12 3.98 28.27 -6.85
N ARG A 13 4.61 27.36 -7.60
CA ARG A 13 3.91 26.53 -8.59
C ARG A 13 2.94 25.59 -7.87
N ARG A 14 1.65 25.65 -8.23
CA ARG A 14 0.57 24.83 -7.64
C ARG A 14 0.94 23.35 -7.51
N PHE A 15 1.63 22.81 -8.52
CA PHE A 15 2.14 21.45 -8.53
C PHE A 15 3.13 21.13 -7.39
N VAL A 16 4.09 22.03 -7.12
CA VAL A 16 5.11 21.84 -6.07
C VAL A 16 4.48 21.91 -4.69
N ARG A 17 3.57 22.87 -4.47
CA ARG A 17 2.82 22.99 -3.22
C ARG A 17 1.95 21.76 -2.94
N ASP A 18 1.17 21.32 -3.93
CA ASP A 18 0.30 20.15 -3.80
C ASP A 18 1.13 18.87 -3.56
N THR A 19 2.31 18.82 -4.16
CA THR A 19 3.30 17.76 -3.91
C THR A 19 3.80 17.79 -2.47
N ALA A 20 4.26 18.95 -1.99
CA ALA A 20 4.76 19.09 -0.63
C ALA A 20 3.70 18.72 0.43
N ILE A 21 2.46 19.19 0.27
CA ILE A 21 1.35 18.89 1.20
C ILE A 21 1.12 17.39 1.33
N LEU A 22 0.96 16.68 0.21
CA LEU A 22 0.77 15.24 0.22
C LEU A 22 2.00 14.49 0.76
N GLN A 23 3.20 15.06 0.64
CA GLN A 23 4.42 14.44 1.18
C GLN A 23 4.44 14.54 2.70
N THR A 24 4.16 15.73 3.24
CA THR A 24 4.03 15.92 4.68
C THR A 24 2.92 15.05 5.25
N SER A 25 1.81 14.89 4.51
CA SER A 25 0.71 13.99 4.86
C SER A 25 1.15 12.52 4.91
N GLY A 26 1.88 12.06 3.90
CA GLY A 26 2.37 10.68 3.83
C GLY A 26 3.35 10.35 4.96
N VAL A 27 4.31 11.23 5.24
CA VAL A 27 5.27 11.06 6.34
C VAL A 27 4.56 11.01 7.68
N PHE A 28 3.62 11.94 7.92
CA PHE A 28 2.80 11.94 9.14
C PHE A 28 1.99 10.64 9.30
N SER A 29 1.33 10.21 8.22
CA SER A 29 0.54 8.98 8.17
C SER A 29 1.35 7.73 8.50
N ILE A 30 2.58 7.67 7.98
CA ILE A 30 3.53 6.59 8.26
C ILE A 30 3.99 6.63 9.71
N GLY A 31 4.35 7.82 10.23
CA GLY A 31 4.74 8.01 11.62
C GLY A 31 3.65 7.54 12.59
N LEU A 32 2.39 7.90 12.34
CA LEU A 32 1.25 7.41 13.13
C LEU A 32 1.12 5.88 13.09
N SER A 33 1.28 5.28 11.91
CA SER A 33 1.16 3.83 11.76
C SER A 33 2.30 3.09 12.50
N PHE A 34 3.49 3.69 12.52
CA PHE A 34 4.63 3.16 13.27
C PHE A 34 4.44 3.31 14.78
N LEU A 35 3.98 4.46 15.27
CA LEU A 35 3.65 4.65 16.68
C LEU A 35 2.56 3.67 17.14
N ALA A 36 1.54 3.45 16.32
CA ALA A 36 0.51 2.45 16.62
C ALA A 36 1.09 1.04 16.70
N SER A 37 2.01 0.67 15.80
CA SER A 37 2.63 -0.67 15.85
C SER A 37 3.47 -0.88 17.10
N ILE A 38 4.18 0.16 17.57
CA ILE A 38 4.91 0.13 18.84
C ILE A 38 3.96 -0.08 20.01
N ILE A 39 2.88 0.71 20.09
CA ILE A 39 1.91 0.63 21.18
C ILE A 39 1.24 -0.73 21.21
N PHE A 40 0.81 -1.26 20.05
CA PHE A 40 0.21 -2.59 19.99
C PHE A 40 1.19 -3.68 20.40
N ALA A 41 2.45 -3.63 19.94
CA ALA A 41 3.45 -4.62 20.33
C ALA A 41 3.68 -4.62 21.85
N ARG A 42 3.84 -3.44 22.46
CA ARG A 42 4.05 -3.32 23.90
C ARG A 42 2.88 -3.80 24.74
N ILE A 43 1.64 -3.50 24.34
CA ILE A 43 0.47 -3.87 25.14
C ILE A 43 0.08 -5.34 24.93
N LEU A 44 0.19 -5.84 23.70
CA LEU A 44 -0.23 -7.21 23.38
C LEU A 44 0.82 -8.26 23.75
N GLY A 45 2.10 -7.89 23.72
CA GLY A 45 3.20 -8.85 23.77
C GLY A 45 3.33 -9.69 22.48
N PRO A 46 4.37 -10.53 22.38
CA PRO A 46 4.70 -11.26 21.16
C PRO A 46 3.57 -12.17 20.63
N ASP A 47 2.93 -12.97 21.47
CA ASP A 47 1.94 -13.95 21.01
C ASP A 47 0.69 -13.29 20.43
N ASN A 48 0.09 -12.35 21.17
CA ASN A 48 -1.11 -11.63 20.71
C ASN A 48 -0.76 -10.71 19.53
N TYR A 49 0.42 -10.07 19.50
CA TYR A 49 0.83 -9.31 18.32
C TYR A 49 1.00 -10.20 17.08
N GLY A 50 1.38 -11.46 17.28
CA GLY A 50 1.42 -12.50 16.25
C GLY A 50 0.03 -12.79 15.67
N ILE A 51 -0.95 -13.03 16.54
CA ILE A 51 -2.36 -13.21 16.16
C ILE A 51 -2.89 -11.98 15.41
N TYR A 52 -2.62 -10.77 15.93
CA TYR A 52 -2.92 -9.51 15.23
C TYR A 52 -2.33 -9.49 13.82
N SER A 53 -1.05 -9.86 13.69
CA SER A 53 -0.36 -9.87 12.39
C SER A 53 -1.01 -10.85 11.41
N LEU A 54 -1.44 -12.02 11.87
CA LEU A 54 -2.14 -13.02 11.07
C LEU A 54 -3.55 -12.59 10.65
N ILE A 55 -4.32 -11.94 11.53
CA ILE A 55 -5.63 -11.37 11.19
C ILE A 55 -5.49 -10.38 10.01
N PHE A 56 -4.51 -9.47 10.10
CA PHE A 56 -4.28 -8.48 9.05
C PHE A 56 -3.65 -9.08 7.79
N ALA A 57 -2.84 -10.14 7.91
CA ALA A 57 -2.31 -10.86 6.75
C ALA A 57 -3.41 -11.63 6.01
N LEU A 58 -4.29 -12.33 6.72
CA LEU A 58 -5.43 -13.05 6.15
C LEU A 58 -6.41 -12.11 5.45
N THR A 59 -6.76 -11.00 6.10
CA THR A 59 -7.65 -9.99 5.51
C THR A 59 -7.02 -9.32 4.28
N ALA A 60 -5.71 -9.04 4.31
CA ALA A 60 -5.00 -8.50 3.14
C ALA A 60 -4.92 -9.52 2.00
N PHE A 61 -4.70 -10.80 2.31
CA PHE A 61 -4.69 -11.90 1.34
C PHE A 61 -6.04 -12.03 0.65
N ILE A 62 -7.15 -12.05 1.40
CA ILE A 62 -8.50 -12.05 0.82
C ILE A 62 -8.77 -10.76 0.04
N GLY A 63 -8.31 -9.62 0.54
CA GLY A 63 -8.44 -8.31 -0.10
C GLY A 63 -7.76 -8.19 -1.47
N ILE A 64 -6.92 -9.15 -1.88
CA ILE A 64 -6.34 -9.22 -3.23
C ILE A 64 -7.43 -9.36 -4.29
N PHE A 65 -8.49 -10.11 -3.98
CA PHE A 65 -9.60 -10.39 -4.89
C PHE A 65 -10.65 -9.26 -4.93
N VAL A 66 -10.53 -8.26 -4.05
CA VAL A 66 -11.45 -7.12 -3.95
C VAL A 66 -11.03 -5.97 -4.87
N GLY A 67 -11.99 -5.30 -5.52
CA GLY A 67 -11.78 -4.02 -6.23
C GLY A 67 -11.10 -4.18 -7.60
N LEU A 68 -11.88 -4.51 -8.63
CA LEU A 68 -11.42 -4.72 -10.01
C LEU A 68 -11.26 -3.41 -10.81
N GLY A 69 -10.17 -2.67 -10.62
CA GLY A 69 -9.79 -1.59 -11.54
C GLY A 69 -10.50 -0.26 -11.35
N ALA A 70 -11.58 -0.21 -10.56
CA ALA A 70 -12.45 0.96 -10.43
C ALA A 70 -11.69 2.22 -9.99
N ASP A 71 -10.75 2.11 -9.05
CA ASP A 71 -9.94 3.21 -8.53
C ASP A 71 -9.14 3.91 -9.64
N TYR A 72 -8.46 3.12 -10.48
CA TYR A 72 -7.62 3.64 -11.56
C TYR A 72 -8.43 4.25 -12.68
N THR A 73 -9.59 3.65 -12.98
CA THR A 73 -10.53 4.21 -13.95
C THR A 73 -11.00 5.59 -13.49
N ILE A 74 -11.39 5.77 -12.22
CA ILE A 74 -11.73 7.10 -11.70
C ILE A 74 -10.54 8.05 -11.82
N LEU A 75 -9.35 7.66 -11.37
CA LEU A 75 -8.18 8.55 -11.34
C LEU A 75 -7.73 8.99 -12.74
N THR A 76 -8.14 8.28 -13.78
CA THR A 76 -7.81 8.61 -15.17
C THR A 76 -8.94 9.41 -15.82
N LEU A 77 -10.17 8.88 -15.81
CA LEU A 77 -11.27 9.45 -16.59
C LEU A 77 -11.97 10.61 -15.90
N LEU A 78 -12.02 10.61 -14.56
CA LEU A 78 -12.71 11.68 -13.83
C LEU A 78 -12.02 13.04 -14.04
N PRO A 79 -10.68 13.17 -13.91
CA PRO A 79 -10.01 14.44 -14.23
C PRO A 79 -10.24 14.93 -15.67
N GLU A 80 -10.29 14.01 -16.64
CA GLU A 80 -10.55 14.35 -18.05
C GLU A 80 -11.97 14.87 -18.27
N ALA A 81 -12.97 14.17 -17.72
CA ALA A 81 -14.37 14.60 -17.76
C ALA A 81 -14.57 15.95 -17.04
N TYR A 82 -13.86 16.16 -15.92
CA TYR A 82 -13.83 17.44 -15.21
C TYR A 82 -13.25 18.58 -16.04
N ALA A 83 -12.14 18.34 -16.74
CA ALA A 83 -11.52 19.33 -17.61
C ALA A 83 -12.46 19.72 -18.77
N LYS A 84 -13.23 18.75 -19.29
CA LYS A 84 -14.25 18.96 -20.32
C LYS A 84 -15.59 19.49 -19.80
N LYS A 85 -15.76 19.60 -18.47
CA LYS A 85 -17.03 19.96 -17.80
C LYS A 85 -18.21 19.05 -18.20
N ASP A 86 -17.95 17.80 -18.55
CA ASP A 86 -18.99 16.84 -18.97
C ASP A 86 -19.68 16.23 -17.75
N LYS A 87 -20.77 16.86 -17.31
CA LYS A 87 -21.55 16.40 -16.14
C LYS A 87 -22.11 14.99 -16.31
N ARG A 88 -22.49 14.60 -17.53
CA ARG A 88 -23.06 13.27 -17.80
C ARG A 88 -21.99 12.20 -17.62
N GLU A 89 -20.80 12.45 -18.16
CA GLU A 89 -19.70 11.53 -18.05
C GLU A 89 -19.14 11.44 -16.63
N ILE A 90 -19.05 12.56 -15.91
CA ILE A 90 -18.72 12.56 -14.46
C ILE A 90 -19.68 11.63 -13.70
N LYS A 91 -20.99 11.77 -13.92
CA LYS A 91 -22.01 10.93 -13.28
C LYS A 91 -21.85 9.46 -13.65
N ASN A 92 -21.57 9.14 -14.92
CA ASN A 92 -21.32 7.77 -15.36
C ASN A 92 -20.10 7.16 -14.66
N ILE A 93 -18.98 7.90 -14.59
CA ILE A 93 -17.74 7.42 -13.99
C ILE A 93 -17.93 7.14 -12.48
N LEU A 94 -18.58 8.05 -11.75
CA LEU A 94 -18.85 7.87 -10.31
C LEU A 94 -19.81 6.71 -10.06
N ALA A 95 -20.85 6.57 -10.88
CA ALA A 95 -21.79 5.44 -10.81
C ALA A 95 -21.13 4.11 -11.16
N TYR A 96 -20.24 4.10 -12.17
CA TYR A 96 -19.46 2.92 -12.53
C TYR A 96 -18.60 2.44 -11.36
N PHE A 97 -17.94 3.35 -10.66
CA PHE A 97 -17.14 3.01 -9.49
C PHE A 97 -17.97 2.35 -8.41
N PHE A 98 -19.12 2.92 -8.03
CA PHE A 98 -19.97 2.29 -7.02
C PHE A 98 -20.50 0.95 -7.50
N LYS A 99 -20.93 0.85 -8.77
CA LYS A 99 -21.42 -0.41 -9.34
C LYS A 99 -20.38 -1.52 -9.22
N ILE A 100 -19.16 -1.30 -9.73
CA ILE A 100 -18.11 -2.30 -9.72
C ILE A 100 -17.57 -2.55 -8.33
N THR A 101 -17.27 -1.49 -7.59
CA THR A 101 -16.67 -1.64 -6.27
C THR A 101 -17.64 -2.31 -5.31
N LEU A 102 -18.93 -1.94 -5.30
CA LEU A 102 -19.91 -2.56 -4.42
C LEU A 102 -20.16 -4.02 -4.83
N ILE A 103 -20.32 -4.34 -6.12
CA ILE A 103 -20.49 -5.73 -6.57
C ILE A 103 -19.31 -6.59 -6.11
N PHE A 104 -18.07 -6.21 -6.42
CA PHE A 104 -16.91 -7.04 -6.08
C PHE A 104 -16.60 -7.03 -4.59
N THR A 105 -16.67 -5.88 -3.93
CA THR A 105 -16.36 -5.76 -2.49
C THR A 105 -17.40 -6.49 -1.67
N VAL A 106 -18.69 -6.30 -1.94
CA VAL A 106 -19.76 -6.99 -1.20
C VAL A 106 -19.73 -8.48 -1.49
N LEU A 107 -19.68 -8.91 -2.75
CA LEU A 107 -19.68 -10.35 -3.06
C LEU A 107 -18.46 -11.07 -2.47
N VAL A 108 -17.25 -10.55 -2.71
CA VAL A 108 -16.02 -11.19 -2.22
C VAL A 108 -15.98 -11.15 -0.69
N ASN A 109 -16.29 -10.02 -0.05
CA ASN A 109 -16.22 -9.93 1.41
C ASN A 109 -17.34 -10.70 2.11
N LEU A 110 -18.56 -10.79 1.55
CA LEU A 110 -19.61 -11.61 2.17
C LEU A 110 -19.22 -13.09 2.16
N ILE A 111 -18.72 -13.58 1.02
CA ILE A 111 -18.19 -14.95 0.92
C ILE A 111 -17.03 -15.11 1.91
N ALA A 112 -16.08 -14.18 1.90
CA ALA A 112 -14.92 -14.18 2.78
C ALA A 112 -15.29 -14.18 4.27
N ILE A 113 -16.29 -13.42 4.69
CA ILE A 113 -16.77 -13.39 6.08
C ILE A 113 -17.25 -14.78 6.48
N VAL A 114 -18.01 -15.46 5.63
CA VAL A 114 -18.50 -16.81 5.94
C VAL A 114 -17.32 -17.79 6.05
N ILE A 115 -16.42 -17.80 5.07
CA ILE A 115 -15.33 -18.78 4.96
C ILE A 115 -14.08 -18.43 5.77
N ALA A 116 -13.94 -17.22 6.31
CA ALA A 116 -12.70 -16.78 6.97
C ALA A 116 -12.24 -17.69 8.12
N PRO A 117 -13.12 -18.19 9.03
CA PRO A 117 -12.70 -19.17 10.03
C PRO A 117 -12.23 -20.49 9.44
N LEU A 118 -12.86 -20.96 8.36
CA LEU A 118 -12.44 -22.18 7.67
C LEU A 118 -11.07 -22.00 7.02
N ILE A 119 -10.85 -20.87 6.33
CA ILE A 119 -9.54 -20.55 5.76
C ILE A 119 -8.48 -20.47 6.88
N SER A 120 -8.81 -19.81 8.00
CA SER A 120 -7.88 -19.65 9.11
C SER A 120 -7.59 -20.97 9.84
N GLU A 121 -8.54 -21.88 9.90
CA GLU A 121 -8.33 -23.24 10.41
C GLU A 121 -7.43 -24.05 9.49
N ILE A 122 -7.71 -24.04 8.18
CA ILE A 122 -6.90 -24.75 7.19
C ILE A 122 -5.47 -24.19 7.13
N LEU A 123 -5.34 -22.87 7.16
CA LEU A 123 -4.03 -22.23 7.04
C LEU A 123 -3.28 -22.25 8.36
N TYR A 124 -3.89 -21.89 9.48
CA TYR A 124 -3.17 -21.58 10.73
C TYR A 124 -3.52 -22.48 11.91
N ASP A 125 -4.39 -23.47 11.71
CA ASP A 125 -4.96 -24.32 12.79
C ASP A 125 -5.61 -23.50 13.93
N GLN A 126 -6.08 -22.29 13.60
CA GLN A 126 -6.65 -21.34 14.57
C GLN A 126 -7.90 -20.68 13.99
N LYS A 127 -9.08 -21.20 14.34
CA LYS A 127 -10.37 -20.64 13.91
C LYS A 127 -10.57 -19.19 14.37
N ASP A 128 -10.06 -18.83 15.55
CA ASP A 128 -10.28 -17.53 16.19
C ASP A 128 -9.71 -16.35 15.39
N ILE A 129 -8.54 -16.53 14.75
CA ILE A 129 -7.98 -15.54 13.82
C ILE A 129 -8.99 -15.21 12.72
N GLY A 130 -9.60 -16.25 12.12
CA GLY A 130 -10.61 -16.09 11.09
C GLY A 130 -11.89 -15.46 11.61
N GLN A 131 -12.31 -15.75 12.85
CA GLN A 131 -13.47 -15.10 13.47
C GLN A 131 -13.24 -13.61 13.66
N LEU A 132 -12.06 -13.21 14.12
CA LEU A 132 -11.68 -11.81 14.27
C LEU A 132 -11.53 -11.10 12.92
N ALA A 133 -11.00 -11.79 11.90
CA ALA A 133 -10.88 -11.27 10.54
C ALA A 133 -12.23 -10.91 9.91
N ARG A 134 -13.34 -11.58 10.29
CA ARG A 134 -14.70 -11.26 9.79
C ARG A 134 -15.06 -9.80 9.99
N TRP A 135 -14.75 -9.24 11.15
CA TRP A 135 -15.07 -7.86 11.48
C TRP A 135 -14.26 -6.88 10.63
N ILE A 136 -12.98 -7.18 10.37
CA ILE A 136 -12.14 -6.36 9.49
C ILE A 136 -12.65 -6.43 8.03
N LEU A 137 -13.05 -7.61 7.57
CA LEU A 137 -13.66 -7.78 6.24
C LEU A 137 -14.98 -7.02 6.12
N ALA A 138 -15.83 -7.07 7.14
CA ALA A 138 -17.06 -6.29 7.19
C ALA A 138 -16.78 -4.78 7.18
N ALA A 139 -15.76 -4.33 7.93
CA ALA A 139 -15.32 -2.94 7.94
C ALA A 139 -14.89 -2.47 6.53
N SER A 140 -14.26 -3.33 5.74
CA SER A 140 -13.82 -2.98 4.39
C SER A 140 -14.97 -2.74 3.39
N ILE A 141 -16.18 -3.26 3.65
CA ILE A 141 -17.38 -2.92 2.85
C ILE A 141 -17.76 -1.45 3.08
N ILE A 142 -17.71 -1.01 4.34
CA ILE A 142 -18.01 0.37 4.75
C ILE A 142 -16.94 1.34 4.20
N GLN A 143 -15.69 0.89 4.15
CA GLN A 143 -14.54 1.67 3.67
C GLN A 143 -14.69 2.20 2.23
N VAL A 144 -15.55 1.59 1.40
CA VAL A 144 -15.78 2.00 0.00
C VAL A 144 -16.14 3.49 -0.11
N PHE A 145 -16.90 4.04 0.84
CA PHE A 145 -17.28 5.46 0.85
C PHE A 145 -16.11 6.39 1.10
N LEU A 146 -15.18 6.00 1.98
CA LEU A 146 -13.97 6.76 2.23
C LEU A 146 -13.06 6.77 1.01
N ILE A 147 -12.86 5.61 0.38
CA ILE A 147 -12.10 5.48 -0.86
C ILE A 147 -12.73 6.35 -1.96
N PHE A 148 -14.05 6.31 -2.10
CA PHE A 148 -14.78 7.16 -3.04
C PHE A 148 -14.46 8.65 -2.86
N LEU A 149 -14.55 9.17 -1.62
CA LEU A 149 -14.27 10.58 -1.35
C LEU A 149 -12.80 10.93 -1.62
N ILE A 150 -11.86 10.06 -1.24
CA ILE A 150 -10.43 10.21 -1.54
C ILE A 150 -10.22 10.36 -3.05
N LEU A 151 -10.78 9.45 -3.86
CA LEU A 151 -10.64 9.47 -5.31
C LEU A 151 -11.27 10.72 -5.94
N VAL A 152 -12.45 11.16 -5.47
CA VAL A 152 -13.07 12.40 -5.94
C VAL A 152 -12.21 13.61 -5.60
N LEU A 153 -11.71 13.73 -4.37
CA LEU A 153 -10.84 14.83 -3.97
C LEU A 153 -9.53 14.85 -4.76
N GLN A 154 -8.95 13.68 -5.02
CA GLN A 154 -7.73 13.52 -5.81
C GLN A 154 -7.96 13.94 -7.27
N SER A 155 -9.00 13.41 -7.90
CA SER A 155 -9.33 13.68 -9.31
C SER A 155 -9.75 15.13 -9.56
N THR A 156 -10.41 15.77 -8.59
CA THR A 156 -10.79 17.19 -8.65
C THR A 156 -9.69 18.14 -8.17
N ARG A 157 -8.49 17.62 -7.87
CA ARG A 157 -7.33 18.38 -7.37
C ARG A 157 -7.61 19.22 -6.12
N LYS A 158 -8.47 18.73 -5.23
CA LYS A 158 -8.75 19.32 -3.90
C LYS A 158 -7.73 18.81 -2.86
N ILE A 159 -6.44 18.97 -3.19
CA ILE A 159 -5.31 18.28 -2.54
C ILE A 159 -5.19 18.58 -1.03
N LYS A 160 -5.48 19.81 -0.59
CA LYS A 160 -5.47 20.13 0.86
C LYS A 160 -6.52 19.32 1.62
N ARG A 161 -7.73 19.18 1.07
CA ARG A 161 -8.80 18.39 1.70
C ARG A 161 -8.50 16.89 1.64
N LEU A 162 -7.88 16.43 0.55
CA LEU A 162 -7.38 15.05 0.43
C LEU A 162 -6.38 14.73 1.54
N ALA A 163 -5.34 15.55 1.72
CA ALA A 163 -4.34 15.35 2.76
C ALA A 163 -4.93 15.37 4.18
N ILE A 164 -5.88 16.27 4.44
CA ILE A 164 -6.62 16.28 5.72
C ILE A 164 -7.38 14.96 5.90
N LEU A 165 -8.10 14.50 4.88
CA LEU A 165 -8.88 13.26 4.96
C LEU A 165 -7.99 12.02 5.17
N GLU A 166 -6.88 11.91 4.45
CA GLU A 166 -5.92 10.79 4.60
C GLU A 166 -5.30 10.77 6.01
N ASN A 167 -4.90 11.93 6.53
CA ASN A 167 -4.36 12.02 7.89
C ASN A 167 -5.44 11.70 8.93
N THR A 168 -6.67 12.19 8.74
CA THR A 168 -7.81 11.86 9.60
C THR A 168 -8.07 10.36 9.60
N GLN A 169 -8.07 9.71 8.43
CA GLN A 169 -8.18 8.26 8.32
C GLN A 169 -7.11 7.54 9.14
N LYS A 170 -5.83 7.90 8.97
CA LYS A 170 -4.73 7.29 9.70
C LYS A 170 -4.78 7.55 11.20
N LEU A 171 -5.23 8.73 11.59
CA LEU A 171 -5.45 9.09 12.98
C LEU A 171 -6.52 8.19 13.61
N PHE A 172 -7.71 8.08 13.02
CA PHE A 172 -8.79 7.22 13.56
C PHE A 172 -8.41 5.73 13.54
N TYR A 173 -7.73 5.26 12.50
CA TYR A 173 -7.21 3.89 12.41
C TYR A 173 -6.15 3.54 13.46
N SER A 174 -5.52 4.55 14.06
CA SER A 174 -4.53 4.36 15.12
C SER A 174 -5.17 4.59 16.48
N LEU A 175 -5.76 5.78 16.69
CA LEU A 175 -6.30 6.22 17.98
C LEU A 175 -7.42 5.33 18.49
N VAL A 176 -8.44 5.01 17.67
CA VAL A 176 -9.61 4.27 18.17
C VAL A 176 -9.22 2.86 18.64
N PRO A 177 -8.48 2.05 17.85
CA PRO A 177 -7.89 0.81 18.36
C PRO A 177 -7.03 0.98 19.62
N ILE A 178 -6.14 1.98 19.66
CA ILE A 178 -5.27 2.21 20.83
C ILE A 178 -6.10 2.47 22.08
N LEU A 179 -7.11 3.33 22.01
CA LEU A 179 -7.97 3.66 23.15
C LEU A 179 -8.70 2.42 23.68
N LEU A 180 -9.22 1.58 22.79
CA LEU A 180 -9.91 0.35 23.20
C LEU A 180 -8.96 -0.72 23.76
N VAL A 181 -7.75 -0.81 23.21
CA VAL A 181 -6.70 -1.70 23.75
C VAL A 181 -6.29 -1.24 25.15
N LEU A 182 -6.08 0.06 25.35
CA LEU A 182 -5.77 0.65 26.66
C LEU A 182 -6.93 0.50 27.66
N TRP A 183 -8.16 0.38 27.17
CA TRP A 183 -9.33 0.05 28.00
C TRP A 183 -9.38 -1.44 28.42
N GLY A 184 -8.38 -2.23 28.04
CA GLY A 184 -8.26 -3.63 28.46
C GLY A 184 -8.91 -4.63 27.51
N LEU A 185 -9.40 -4.21 26.33
CA LEU A 185 -10.05 -5.11 25.36
C LEU A 185 -9.04 -5.95 24.54
N GLY A 186 -7.73 -5.75 24.72
CA GLY A 186 -6.69 -6.53 24.05
C GLY A 186 -6.89 -6.62 22.53
N LEU A 187 -6.85 -7.83 21.98
CA LEU A 187 -7.05 -8.08 20.54
C LEU A 187 -8.42 -7.63 20.02
N LEU A 188 -9.47 -7.82 20.81
CA LEU A 188 -10.81 -7.35 20.47
C LEU A 188 -10.84 -5.84 20.35
N GLY A 189 -10.09 -5.13 21.19
CA GLY A 189 -9.94 -3.67 21.12
C GLY A 189 -9.39 -3.20 19.77
N ILE A 190 -8.44 -3.93 19.18
CA ILE A 190 -7.92 -3.59 17.84
C ILE A 190 -8.98 -3.81 16.77
N VAL A 191 -9.63 -4.97 16.80
CA VAL A 191 -10.59 -5.39 15.76
C VAL A 191 -11.82 -4.50 15.77
N TRP A 192 -12.45 -4.35 16.94
CA TRP A 192 -13.61 -3.46 17.11
C TRP A 192 -13.23 -1.99 16.96
N GLY A 193 -12.05 -1.59 17.42
CA GLY A 193 -11.59 -0.23 17.24
C GLY A 193 -11.40 0.11 15.76
N ARG A 194 -10.93 -0.86 14.96
CA ARG A 194 -10.83 -0.69 13.51
C ARG A 194 -12.20 -0.61 12.85
N PHE A 195 -13.13 -1.47 13.27
CA PHE A 195 -14.51 -1.45 12.76
C PHE A 195 -15.23 -0.12 13.08
N LEU A 196 -15.14 0.35 14.33
CA LEU A 196 -15.69 1.64 14.75
C LEU A 196 -15.05 2.82 14.02
N ALA A 197 -13.74 2.77 13.78
CA ALA A 197 -13.06 3.79 12.97
C ALA A 197 -13.63 3.86 11.55
N GLU A 198 -13.95 2.73 10.90
CA GLU A 198 -14.60 2.75 9.57
C GLU A 198 -16.01 3.35 9.62
N ILE A 199 -16.79 3.11 10.69
CA ILE A 199 -18.11 3.74 10.85
C ILE A 199 -17.98 5.27 10.95
N ILE A 200 -17.05 5.76 11.77
CA ILE A 200 -16.80 7.20 11.92
C ILE A 200 -16.34 7.79 10.58
N LEU A 201 -15.41 7.13 9.89
CA LEU A 201 -14.87 7.59 8.61
C LEU A 201 -15.90 7.52 7.49
N PHE A 202 -16.82 6.57 7.52
CA PHE A 202 -17.98 6.54 6.64
C PHE A 202 -18.84 7.78 6.81
N MET A 203 -19.15 8.18 8.04
CA MET A 203 -19.93 9.39 8.31
C MET A 203 -19.19 10.63 7.78
N ILE A 204 -17.88 10.74 8.06
CA ILE A 204 -17.03 11.82 7.54
C ILE A 204 -17.05 11.83 6.00
N ALA A 205 -16.93 10.67 5.36
CA ALA A 205 -16.90 10.55 3.91
C ALA A 205 -18.25 10.90 3.27
N PHE A 206 -19.35 10.41 3.83
CA PHE A 206 -20.70 10.67 3.37
C PHE A 206 -21.05 12.15 3.44
N PHE A 207 -20.89 12.76 4.62
CA PHE A 207 -21.17 14.20 4.79
C PHE A 207 -20.15 15.07 4.06
N GLY A 208 -18.88 14.66 4.04
CA GLY A 208 -17.82 15.33 3.29
C GLY A 208 -18.13 15.41 1.80
N TYR A 209 -18.53 14.30 1.18
CA TYR A 209 -18.95 14.30 -0.21
C TYR A 209 -20.19 15.18 -0.44
N LYS A 210 -21.23 15.02 0.39
CA LYS A 210 -22.47 15.82 0.27
C LYS A 210 -22.19 17.32 0.33
N ALA A 211 -21.33 17.76 1.25
CA ALA A 211 -20.94 19.16 1.39
C ALA A 211 -20.13 19.69 0.19
N ILE A 212 -19.33 18.83 -0.45
CA ILE A 212 -18.55 19.19 -1.63
C ILE A 212 -19.43 19.22 -2.88
N ALA A 213 -20.30 18.23 -3.07
CA ALA A 213 -21.23 18.16 -4.19
C ALA A 213 -22.19 19.36 -4.21
N LYS A 214 -22.67 19.82 -3.04
CA LYS A 214 -23.50 21.04 -2.93
C LYS A 214 -22.78 22.31 -3.43
N LYS A 215 -21.44 22.36 -3.36
CA LYS A 215 -20.64 23.54 -3.75
C LYS A 215 -20.07 23.44 -5.17
N ASP A 216 -20.15 22.29 -5.81
CA ASP A 216 -19.48 22.00 -7.07
C ASP A 216 -20.53 21.47 -8.06
N GLU A 217 -21.01 22.34 -8.94
CA GLU A 217 -22.12 22.06 -9.86
C GLU A 217 -21.86 20.89 -10.83
N LEU A 218 -20.59 20.47 -10.97
CA LEU A 218 -20.22 19.33 -11.81
C LEU A 218 -20.42 18.00 -11.08
N LEU A 219 -20.45 18.00 -9.74
CA LEU A 219 -20.65 16.79 -8.96
C LEU A 219 -22.13 16.44 -8.85
N PRO A 220 -22.52 15.21 -9.21
CA PRO A 220 -23.88 14.73 -8.95
C PRO A 220 -24.11 14.52 -7.44
N SER A 221 -25.37 14.54 -7.03
CA SER A 221 -25.76 14.08 -5.70
C SER A 221 -25.60 12.55 -5.57
N PHE A 222 -25.56 12.03 -4.33
CA PHE A 222 -25.57 10.57 -4.10
C PHE A 222 -26.80 9.89 -4.71
N SER A 223 -27.96 10.55 -4.70
CA SER A 223 -29.19 10.07 -5.32
C SER A 223 -29.00 9.88 -6.83
N GLU A 224 -28.46 10.88 -7.52
CA GLU A 224 -28.18 10.79 -8.95
C GLU A 224 -27.17 9.69 -9.31
N ILE A 225 -26.13 9.52 -8.48
CA ILE A 225 -25.17 8.42 -8.64
C ILE A 225 -25.91 7.09 -8.49
N PHE A 226 -26.70 6.92 -7.42
CA PHE A 226 -27.40 5.68 -7.12
C PHE A 226 -28.33 5.25 -8.26
N PHE A 227 -29.13 6.17 -8.82
CA PHE A 227 -29.97 5.85 -9.97
C PHE A 227 -29.16 5.54 -11.23
N GLN A 228 -27.98 6.14 -11.40
CA GLN A 228 -27.12 5.90 -12.55
C GLN A 228 -26.36 4.56 -12.47
N ILE A 229 -26.16 3.98 -11.28
CA ILE A 229 -25.52 2.67 -11.09
C ILE A 229 -26.20 1.59 -11.95
N PHE A 230 -27.52 1.59 -12.01
CA PHE A 230 -28.26 0.59 -12.78
C PHE A 230 -28.11 0.79 -14.30
N LYS A 231 -27.88 2.03 -14.75
CA LYS A 231 -27.84 2.39 -16.18
C LYS A 231 -26.44 2.34 -16.81
N VAL A 232 -25.38 2.47 -16.01
CA VAL A 232 -24.02 2.56 -16.55
C VAL A 232 -23.52 1.23 -17.12
N LYS A 233 -22.88 1.31 -18.30
CA LYS A 233 -22.31 0.16 -19.03
C LYS A 233 -20.89 -0.13 -18.54
N ILE A 234 -20.69 -1.29 -17.93
CA ILE A 234 -19.39 -1.71 -17.34
C ILE A 234 -18.29 -1.85 -18.39
N LYS A 235 -18.63 -2.40 -19.57
CA LYS A 235 -17.67 -2.76 -20.63
C LYS A 235 -16.81 -1.57 -21.10
N GLN A 236 -17.37 -0.36 -21.06
CA GLN A 236 -16.68 0.87 -21.50
C GLN A 236 -15.48 1.22 -20.61
N TYR A 237 -15.54 0.88 -19.32
CA TYR A 237 -14.63 1.38 -18.29
C TYR A 237 -13.69 0.29 -17.73
N PHE A 238 -14.10 -0.97 -17.81
CA PHE A 238 -13.43 -2.10 -17.15
C PHE A 238 -12.02 -2.39 -17.67
N LYS A 239 -11.80 -2.29 -18.99
CA LYS A 239 -10.52 -2.66 -19.62
C LYS A 239 -9.35 -1.77 -19.16
N LEU A 240 -9.62 -0.50 -18.83
CA LEU A 240 -8.60 0.48 -18.50
C LEU A 240 -7.97 0.21 -17.13
N GLY A 241 -8.80 -0.07 -16.12
CA GLY A 241 -8.34 -0.28 -14.75
C GLY A 241 -7.75 -1.66 -14.46
N LEU A 242 -8.10 -2.69 -15.25
CA LEU A 242 -7.79 -4.09 -14.94
C LEU A 242 -6.28 -4.36 -14.80
N TRP A 243 -5.48 -3.95 -15.78
CA TRP A 243 -4.03 -4.22 -15.77
C TRP A 243 -3.30 -3.52 -14.63
N ILE A 244 -3.71 -2.29 -14.30
CA ILE A 244 -3.10 -1.52 -13.21
C ILE A 244 -3.48 -2.13 -11.86
N THR A 245 -4.73 -2.60 -11.72
CA THR A 245 -5.13 -3.34 -10.52
C THR A 245 -4.38 -4.65 -10.41
N LEU A 246 -4.25 -5.44 -11.47
CA LEU A 246 -3.48 -6.68 -11.42
C LEU A 246 -2.04 -6.43 -10.94
N ASP A 247 -1.35 -5.45 -11.52
CA ASP A 247 -0.01 -5.04 -11.07
C ASP A 247 0.05 -4.74 -9.57
N LYS A 248 -0.86 -3.88 -9.10
CA LYS A 248 -0.89 -3.45 -7.69
C LYS A 248 -1.26 -4.60 -6.75
N LYS A 249 -2.23 -5.44 -7.12
CA LYS A 249 -2.71 -6.55 -6.29
C LYS A 249 -1.68 -7.66 -6.18
N ILE A 250 -0.99 -7.98 -7.28
CA ILE A 250 0.12 -8.94 -7.29
C ILE A 250 1.30 -8.39 -6.49
N SER A 251 1.61 -7.09 -6.62
CA SER A 251 2.64 -6.44 -5.78
C SER A 251 2.28 -6.53 -4.29
N ASN A 252 1.03 -6.23 -3.92
CA ASN A 252 0.58 -6.36 -2.53
C ASN A 252 0.63 -7.81 -2.03
N LEU A 253 0.38 -8.80 -2.89
CA LEU A 253 0.52 -10.21 -2.54
C LEU A 253 1.97 -10.56 -2.20
N ILE A 254 2.95 -10.03 -2.93
CA ILE A 254 4.38 -10.22 -2.60
C ILE A 254 4.70 -9.72 -1.19
N ASP A 255 4.12 -8.59 -0.77
CA ASP A 255 4.36 -8.02 0.56
C ASP A 255 3.69 -8.83 1.69
N VAL A 256 2.56 -9.47 1.40
CA VAL A 256 1.75 -10.21 2.39
C VAL A 256 2.14 -11.68 2.47
N LEU A 257 2.54 -12.29 1.35
CA LEU A 257 2.80 -13.72 1.22
C LEU A 257 3.77 -14.27 2.27
N PRO A 258 4.91 -13.61 2.59
CA PRO A 258 5.83 -14.15 3.60
C PRO A 258 5.21 -14.32 4.99
N VAL A 259 4.31 -13.41 5.39
CA VAL A 259 3.60 -13.49 6.68
C VAL A 259 2.56 -14.60 6.64
N VAL A 260 1.86 -14.78 5.52
CA VAL A 260 0.89 -15.87 5.33
C VAL A 260 1.60 -17.22 5.37
N LEU A 261 2.68 -17.39 4.60
CA LEU A 261 3.46 -18.64 4.56
C LEU A 261 4.08 -18.96 5.92
N LEU A 262 4.59 -17.95 6.63
CA LEU A 262 5.08 -18.12 7.99
C LEU A 262 3.97 -18.61 8.91
N GLY A 263 2.76 -18.01 8.83
CA GLY A 263 1.61 -18.44 9.61
C GLY A 263 1.17 -19.87 9.36
N ILE A 264 1.39 -20.41 8.15
CA ILE A 264 0.91 -21.76 7.79
C ILE A 264 1.61 -22.87 8.56
N ILE A 265 2.89 -22.69 8.86
CA ILE A 265 3.71 -23.73 9.49
C ILE A 265 4.43 -23.23 10.75
N ALA A 266 4.22 -21.98 11.15
CA ALA A 266 4.80 -21.47 12.39
C ALA A 266 4.23 -22.24 13.58
N ILE A 267 5.14 -22.75 14.41
CA ILE A 267 4.80 -23.46 15.65
C ILE A 267 4.21 -22.50 16.68
N THR A 268 4.59 -21.22 16.64
CA THR A 268 4.13 -20.19 17.59
C THR A 268 3.79 -18.88 16.89
N THR A 269 2.76 -18.19 17.38
CA THR A 269 2.33 -16.88 16.89
C THR A 269 3.39 -15.80 17.16
N SER A 270 4.18 -15.93 18.23
CA SER A 270 5.35 -15.09 18.52
C SER A 270 6.34 -14.99 17.36
N GLN A 271 6.62 -16.08 16.63
CA GLN A 271 7.53 -16.03 15.47
C GLN A 271 7.00 -15.11 14.38
N VAL A 272 5.68 -15.11 14.15
CA VAL A 272 5.02 -14.20 13.21
C VAL A 272 5.15 -12.75 13.68
N ALA A 273 5.04 -12.50 14.98
CA ALA A 273 5.24 -11.17 15.55
C ALA A 273 6.66 -10.65 15.32
N TYR A 274 7.67 -11.46 15.67
CA TYR A 274 9.08 -11.08 15.49
C TYR A 274 9.41 -10.79 14.03
N PHE A 275 8.90 -11.63 13.12
CA PHE A 275 9.05 -11.42 11.69
C PHE A 275 8.34 -10.14 11.21
N LYS A 276 7.10 -9.90 11.63
CA LYS A 276 6.33 -8.71 11.24
C LYS A 276 6.94 -7.41 11.76
N ILE A 277 7.42 -7.40 13.00
CA ILE A 277 8.13 -6.26 13.59
C ILE A 277 9.44 -6.02 12.85
N THR A 278 10.19 -7.07 12.53
CA THR A 278 11.42 -6.96 11.72
C THR A 278 11.13 -6.30 10.37
N LEU A 279 10.10 -6.75 9.65
CA LEU A 279 9.71 -6.14 8.37
C LEU A 279 9.29 -4.66 8.53
N SER A 280 8.55 -4.34 9.60
CA SER A 280 8.09 -2.98 9.89
C SER A 280 9.25 -2.05 10.23
N TYR A 281 10.20 -2.52 11.06
CA TYR A 281 11.43 -1.84 11.43
C TYR A 281 12.29 -1.54 10.20
N LEU A 282 12.58 -2.56 9.38
CA LEU A 282 13.36 -2.37 8.15
C LEU A 282 12.64 -1.44 7.17
N GLY A 283 11.30 -1.42 7.16
CA GLY A 283 10.49 -0.51 6.34
C GLY A 283 10.74 0.98 6.63
N LEU A 284 11.12 1.34 7.87
CA LEU A 284 11.44 2.73 8.27
C LEU A 284 12.54 3.36 7.43
N SER A 285 13.53 2.56 7.05
CA SER A 285 14.66 3.02 6.23
C SER A 285 14.20 3.54 4.86
N LEU A 286 13.19 2.90 4.24
CA LEU A 286 12.72 3.26 2.90
C LEU A 286 11.87 4.53 2.90
N ILE A 287 11.22 4.83 4.04
CA ILE A 287 10.33 5.98 4.19
C ILE A 287 11.07 7.28 3.89
N LEU A 288 12.34 7.36 4.26
CA LEU A 288 13.22 8.50 3.99
C LEU A 288 13.47 8.74 2.49
N LEU A 289 13.25 7.75 1.62
CA LEU A 289 13.35 7.89 0.16
C LEU A 289 12.03 8.22 -0.54
N THR A 290 10.90 8.19 0.18
CA THR A 290 9.58 8.49 -0.39
C THR A 290 9.54 9.84 -1.14
N PRO A 291 10.15 10.93 -0.64
CA PRO A 291 10.21 12.20 -1.37
C PRO A 291 10.91 12.07 -2.73
N ILE A 292 11.99 11.29 -2.80
CA ILE A 292 12.76 11.07 -4.04
C ILE A 292 11.90 10.32 -5.06
N SER A 293 11.30 9.19 -4.65
CA SER A 293 10.41 8.39 -5.49
C SER A 293 9.32 9.26 -6.14
N ARG A 294 8.74 10.15 -5.34
CA ARG A 294 7.72 11.07 -5.79
C ARG A 294 8.23 12.10 -6.78
N LEU A 295 9.37 12.74 -6.53
CA LEU A 295 9.97 13.67 -7.48
C LEU A 295 10.21 12.99 -8.84
N LEU A 296 10.62 11.72 -8.84
CA LEU A 296 10.80 10.94 -10.07
C LEU A 296 9.51 10.73 -10.86
N THR A 297 8.35 10.58 -10.20
CA THR A 297 7.05 10.47 -10.90
C THR A 297 6.75 11.66 -11.82
N VAL A 298 7.38 12.80 -11.57
CA VAL A 298 7.19 14.05 -12.31
C VAL A 298 8.37 14.30 -13.23
N GLN A 299 9.57 14.09 -12.72
CA GLN A 299 10.80 14.38 -13.42
C GLN A 299 10.99 13.44 -14.61
N LEU A 300 10.77 12.12 -14.44
CA LEU A 300 11.03 11.16 -15.51
C LEU A 300 10.12 11.36 -16.74
N PRO A 301 8.80 11.60 -16.62
CA PRO A 301 7.99 11.97 -17.78
C PRO A 301 8.48 13.24 -18.48
N LYS A 302 8.93 14.26 -17.74
CA LYS A 302 9.51 15.48 -18.30
C LYS A 302 10.83 15.20 -19.02
N SER A 303 11.69 14.39 -18.44
CA SER A 303 12.96 13.98 -19.06
C SER A 303 12.71 13.22 -20.36
N LYS A 304 11.71 12.33 -20.40
CA LYS A 304 11.29 11.64 -21.63
C LYS A 304 10.84 12.62 -22.72
N ALA A 305 10.06 13.64 -22.35
CA ALA A 305 9.59 14.65 -23.29
C ALA A 305 10.73 15.47 -23.92
N HIS A 306 11.87 15.60 -23.25
CA HIS A 306 13.06 16.25 -23.81
C HIS A 306 13.86 15.30 -24.71
N SER A 307 14.32 14.16 -24.18
CA SER A 307 14.97 13.10 -24.96
C SER A 307 15.16 11.82 -24.14
N LEU A 308 15.34 10.69 -24.82
CA LEU A 308 15.62 9.42 -24.17
C LEU A 308 17.01 9.38 -23.51
N ILE A 309 17.98 10.12 -24.02
CA ILE A 309 19.32 10.25 -23.42
C ILE A 309 19.21 10.95 -22.05
N VAL A 310 18.46 12.05 -21.99
CA VAL A 310 18.19 12.78 -20.74
C VAL A 310 17.40 11.91 -19.77
N LEU A 311 16.37 11.20 -20.24
CA LEU A 311 15.64 10.23 -19.42
C LEU A 311 16.56 9.15 -18.82
N LYS A 312 17.41 8.55 -19.64
CA LYS A 312 18.35 7.50 -19.21
C LYS A 312 19.29 8.02 -18.13
N ARG A 313 19.91 9.18 -18.38
CA ARG A 313 20.82 9.83 -17.43
C ARG A 313 20.10 10.15 -16.11
N ASP A 314 18.95 10.81 -16.18
CA ASP A 314 18.21 11.25 -15.00
C ASP A 314 17.71 10.04 -14.19
N PHE A 315 17.25 8.98 -14.84
CA PHE A 315 16.87 7.73 -14.19
C PHE A 315 18.06 7.08 -13.46
N TRP A 316 19.13 6.73 -14.17
CA TRP A 316 20.27 6.01 -13.57
C TRP A 316 20.98 6.83 -12.50
N LYS A 317 21.16 8.14 -12.72
CA LYS A 317 21.73 9.03 -11.71
C LYS A 317 20.88 9.04 -10.45
N SER A 318 19.56 9.13 -10.60
CA SER A 318 18.65 9.12 -9.46
C SER A 318 18.65 7.78 -8.74
N SER A 319 18.55 6.66 -9.46
CA SER A 319 18.57 5.31 -8.87
C SER A 319 19.87 4.99 -8.13
N ILE A 320 21.03 5.37 -8.69
CA ILE A 320 22.32 5.15 -8.03
C ILE A 320 22.42 6.02 -6.78
N PHE A 321 22.08 7.31 -6.89
CA PHE A 321 22.15 8.22 -5.75
C PHE A 321 21.21 7.82 -4.61
N SER A 322 19.97 7.46 -4.93
CA SER A 322 19.01 6.95 -3.93
C SER A 322 19.46 5.61 -3.36
N GLY A 323 20.06 4.74 -4.17
CA GLY A 323 20.65 3.48 -3.75
C GLY A 323 21.76 3.66 -2.72
N VAL A 324 22.73 4.54 -3.01
CA VAL A 324 23.84 4.82 -2.11
C VAL A 324 23.36 5.46 -0.80
N ILE A 325 22.48 6.47 -0.86
CA ILE A 325 21.89 7.07 0.34
C ILE A 325 21.20 5.99 1.19
N TYR A 326 20.42 5.14 0.55
CA TYR A 326 19.70 4.08 1.24
C TYR A 326 20.62 3.06 1.89
N LEU A 327 21.75 2.71 1.27
CA LEU A 327 22.73 1.81 1.88
C LEU A 327 23.28 2.38 3.19
N PHE A 328 23.54 3.70 3.28
CA PHE A 328 23.91 4.34 4.55
C PHE A 328 22.77 4.31 5.57
N ILE A 329 21.54 4.59 5.13
CA ILE A 329 20.37 4.57 6.00
C ILE A 329 20.13 3.16 6.56
N ILE A 330 20.07 2.13 5.72
CA ILE A 330 19.81 0.76 6.16
C ILE A 330 20.94 0.27 7.07
N LEU A 331 22.20 0.61 6.77
CA LEU A 331 23.33 0.29 7.63
C LEU A 331 23.19 0.93 9.01
N PHE A 332 22.80 2.20 9.08
CA PHE A 332 22.52 2.87 10.36
C PHE A 332 21.43 2.15 11.15
N PHE A 333 20.30 1.81 10.52
CA PHE A 333 19.22 1.06 11.18
C PHE A 333 19.64 -0.35 11.59
N VAL A 334 20.51 -1.03 10.84
CA VAL A 334 21.05 -2.34 11.20
C VAL A 334 21.97 -2.23 12.42
N ILE A 335 22.92 -1.29 12.43
CA ILE A 335 23.83 -1.09 13.57
C ILE A 335 23.06 -0.68 14.83
N MET A 336 22.05 0.18 14.68
CA MET A 336 21.21 0.65 15.78
C MET A 336 20.10 -0.32 16.17
N ALA A 337 20.00 -1.50 15.55
CA ALA A 337 18.89 -2.43 15.75
C ALA A 337 18.69 -2.83 17.20
N SER A 338 19.75 -3.23 17.91
CA SER A 338 19.66 -3.64 19.32
C SER A 338 19.12 -2.51 20.21
N PHE A 339 19.63 -1.29 20.02
CA PHE A 339 19.18 -0.12 20.78
C PHE A 339 17.74 0.27 20.44
N LEU A 340 17.41 0.44 19.15
CA LEU A 340 16.12 0.94 18.71
C LEU A 340 15.00 -0.08 18.92
N VAL A 341 15.25 -1.38 18.73
CA VAL A 341 14.26 -2.42 19.01
C VAL A 341 13.93 -2.45 20.50
N ASN A 342 14.93 -2.42 21.38
CA ASN A 342 14.67 -2.38 22.81
C ASN A 342 13.93 -1.08 23.21
N ALA A 343 14.42 0.06 22.73
CA ALA A 343 13.85 1.37 23.05
C ALA A 343 12.41 1.53 22.56
N PHE A 344 12.05 0.97 21.41
CA PHE A 344 10.70 1.10 20.85
C PHE A 344 9.79 -0.06 21.22
N TYR A 345 10.21 -1.29 21.04
CA TYR A 345 9.35 -2.47 21.20
C TYR A 345 9.49 -3.14 22.58
N GLY A 346 10.64 -3.04 23.22
CA GLY A 346 10.93 -3.65 24.53
C GLY A 346 11.81 -4.91 24.44
N GLU A 347 12.18 -5.45 25.60
CA GLU A 347 13.14 -6.56 25.71
C GLU A 347 12.63 -7.86 25.09
N ASP A 348 11.33 -8.14 25.20
CA ASP A 348 10.68 -9.32 24.61
C ASP A 348 10.89 -9.42 23.09
N TYR A 349 11.20 -8.29 22.43
CA TYR A 349 11.41 -8.21 20.99
C TYR A 349 12.88 -8.20 20.57
N LEU A 350 13.84 -8.31 21.50
CA LEU A 350 15.29 -8.34 21.16
C LEU A 350 15.66 -9.49 20.23
N ILE A 351 14.90 -10.59 20.23
CA ILE A 351 15.04 -11.70 19.27
C ILE A 351 14.96 -11.19 17.81
N CYS A 352 14.21 -10.11 17.55
CA CYS A 352 14.11 -9.50 16.22
C CYS A 352 15.46 -9.00 15.70
N VAL A 353 16.44 -8.69 16.55
CA VAL A 353 17.74 -8.16 16.12
C VAL A 353 18.46 -9.14 15.19
N GLY A 354 18.45 -10.43 15.52
CA GLY A 354 19.02 -11.47 14.64
C GLY A 354 18.29 -11.57 13.31
N LEU A 355 16.96 -11.42 13.31
CA LEU A 355 16.15 -11.40 12.10
C LEU A 355 16.39 -10.15 11.26
N ILE A 356 16.61 -8.99 11.89
CA ILE A 356 16.96 -7.73 11.23
C ILE A 356 18.26 -7.91 10.45
N TYR A 357 19.28 -8.53 11.04
CA TYR A 357 20.55 -8.81 10.35
C TYR A 357 20.32 -9.67 9.11
N ALA A 358 19.59 -10.78 9.25
CA ALA A 358 19.32 -11.68 8.13
C ALA A 358 18.46 -11.03 7.03
N LEU A 359 17.37 -10.34 7.41
CA LEU A 359 16.43 -9.75 6.44
C LEU A 359 16.92 -8.43 5.85
N SER A 360 17.90 -7.75 6.45
CA SER A 360 18.51 -6.56 5.87
C SER A 360 19.11 -6.84 4.48
N LEU A 361 19.63 -8.05 4.25
CA LEU A 361 20.11 -8.51 2.95
C LEU A 361 19.05 -8.44 1.87
N SER A 362 17.79 -8.74 2.20
CA SER A 362 16.69 -8.61 1.23
C SER A 362 16.43 -7.16 0.82
N LYS A 363 16.85 -6.20 1.65
CA LYS A 363 16.52 -4.79 1.51
C LYS A 363 17.64 -3.96 0.89
N ILE A 364 18.88 -4.46 0.77
CA ILE A 364 20.04 -3.69 0.27
C ILE A 364 19.80 -2.98 -1.06
N PHE A 365 18.99 -3.57 -1.95
CA PHE A 365 18.68 -2.98 -3.27
C PHE A 365 17.49 -2.01 -3.26
N GLY A 366 16.81 -1.84 -2.13
CA GLY A 366 15.57 -1.06 -2.00
C GLY A 366 15.72 0.40 -2.46
N GLY A 367 16.86 1.03 -2.20
CA GLY A 367 17.11 2.39 -2.68
C GLY A 367 17.32 2.50 -4.19
N PHE A 368 17.80 1.44 -4.85
CA PHE A 368 18.05 1.45 -6.29
C PHE A 368 16.77 1.26 -7.11
N THR A 369 15.73 0.67 -6.52
CA THR A 369 14.42 0.46 -7.15
C THR A 369 13.54 1.72 -7.12
N VAL A 370 13.99 2.79 -6.45
CA VAL A 370 13.32 4.09 -6.42
C VAL A 370 13.15 4.61 -7.84
N GLY A 371 11.89 4.67 -8.30
CA GLY A 371 11.52 5.10 -9.64
C GLY A 371 11.24 3.98 -10.66
N TYR A 372 11.39 2.70 -10.32
CA TYR A 372 11.11 1.58 -11.24
C TYR A 372 9.64 1.59 -11.68
N GLY A 373 8.71 1.74 -10.74
CA GLY A 373 7.29 1.86 -11.09
C GLY A 373 7.01 3.03 -12.05
N THR A 374 7.72 4.15 -11.88
CA THR A 374 7.61 5.29 -12.79
C THR A 374 8.16 4.96 -14.17
N ILE A 375 9.34 4.32 -14.28
CA ILE A 375 9.95 4.04 -15.58
C ILE A 375 9.11 3.04 -16.38
N PHE A 376 8.54 2.01 -15.74
CA PHE A 376 7.60 1.09 -16.40
C PHE A 376 6.36 1.82 -16.95
N ARG A 377 5.83 2.82 -16.23
CA ARG A 377 4.72 3.67 -16.71
C ARG A 377 5.15 4.56 -17.87
N VAL A 378 6.30 5.21 -17.75
CA VAL A 378 6.86 6.11 -18.76
C VAL A 378 7.09 5.39 -20.09
N PHE A 379 7.48 4.11 -20.06
CA PHE A 379 7.59 3.26 -21.27
C PHE A 379 6.30 2.52 -21.67
N ASN A 380 5.21 2.66 -20.90
CA ASN A 380 3.98 1.88 -21.09
C ASN A 380 4.22 0.35 -21.08
N LYS A 381 5.16 -0.11 -20.25
CA LYS A 381 5.57 -1.52 -20.10
C LYS A 381 5.14 -2.09 -18.74
N LEU A 382 4.01 -1.62 -18.19
CA LEU A 382 3.47 -2.12 -16.90
C LEU A 382 3.25 -3.64 -16.91
N LYS A 383 2.90 -4.24 -18.05
CA LYS A 383 2.79 -5.70 -18.19
C LYS A 383 4.08 -6.43 -17.83
N VAL A 384 5.24 -5.84 -18.10
CA VAL A 384 6.53 -6.46 -17.76
C VAL A 384 6.72 -6.49 -16.24
N ALA A 385 6.35 -5.41 -15.53
CA ALA A 385 6.37 -5.38 -14.06
C ALA A 385 5.43 -6.45 -13.46
N VAL A 386 4.23 -6.59 -14.01
CA VAL A 386 3.28 -7.66 -13.63
C VAL A 386 3.90 -9.04 -13.78
N ILE A 387 4.51 -9.32 -14.93
CA ILE A 387 5.13 -10.64 -15.22
C ILE A 387 6.28 -10.91 -14.24
N ILE A 388 7.16 -9.92 -13.99
CA ILE A 388 8.25 -10.05 -13.02
C ILE A 388 7.70 -10.45 -11.64
N ASN A 389 6.63 -9.79 -11.20
CA ASN A 389 6.02 -10.06 -9.90
C ASN A 389 5.34 -11.44 -9.85
N ILE A 390 4.66 -11.87 -10.91
CA ILE A 390 4.06 -13.23 -11.00
C ILE A 390 5.16 -14.30 -10.93
N VAL A 391 6.24 -14.14 -11.70
CA VAL A 391 7.36 -15.09 -11.69
C VAL A 391 8.04 -15.12 -10.32
N SER A 392 8.18 -13.96 -9.67
CA SER A 392 8.71 -13.87 -8.29
C SER A 392 7.83 -14.63 -7.29
N LEU A 393 6.51 -14.51 -7.38
CA LEU A 393 5.56 -15.26 -6.53
C LEU A 393 5.63 -16.77 -6.80
N PHE A 394 5.68 -17.18 -8.07
CA PHE A 394 5.80 -18.59 -8.42
C PHE A 394 7.10 -19.18 -7.90
N LEU A 395 8.21 -18.47 -8.05
CA LEU A 395 9.51 -18.86 -7.50
C LEU A 395 9.46 -18.99 -5.98
N ALA A 396 8.81 -18.04 -5.28
CA ALA A 396 8.63 -18.10 -3.84
C ALA A 396 7.87 -19.35 -3.38
N LEU A 397 6.76 -19.66 -4.04
CA LEU A 397 5.95 -20.85 -3.75
C LEU A 397 6.72 -22.14 -4.08
N LEU A 398 7.46 -22.17 -5.18
CA LEU A 398 8.28 -23.31 -5.55
C LEU A 398 9.36 -23.60 -4.49
N ILE A 399 10.07 -22.55 -4.04
CA ILE A 399 11.08 -22.67 -2.98
C ILE A 399 10.44 -23.14 -1.67
N PHE A 400 9.26 -22.60 -1.33
CA PHE A 400 8.53 -23.01 -0.14
C PHE A 400 8.17 -24.50 -0.17
N LEU A 401 7.51 -24.96 -1.23
CA LEU A 401 7.05 -26.35 -1.35
C LEU A 401 8.20 -27.35 -1.43
N THR A 402 9.36 -26.97 -1.97
CA THR A 402 10.50 -27.87 -2.13
C THR A 402 11.40 -27.96 -0.90
N LEU A 403 11.47 -26.91 -0.09
CA LEU A 403 12.42 -26.82 1.04
C LEU A 403 11.76 -26.80 2.42
N GLN A 404 10.42 -26.76 2.53
CA GLN A 404 9.71 -26.72 3.81
C GLN A 404 10.04 -27.90 4.74
N ASP A 405 10.30 -29.08 4.18
CA ASP A 405 10.61 -30.29 4.97
C ASP A 405 12.09 -30.41 5.35
N ILE A 406 12.96 -29.58 4.73
CA ILE A 406 14.43 -29.72 4.83
C ILE A 406 15.03 -28.59 5.69
N MET A 407 14.42 -27.41 5.69
CA MET A 407 14.97 -26.22 6.34
C MET A 407 14.01 -25.67 7.40
N PRO A 408 14.51 -25.19 8.56
CA PRO A 408 13.66 -24.52 9.54
C PRO A 408 12.86 -23.37 8.91
N ILE A 409 11.56 -23.33 9.19
CA ILE A 409 10.61 -22.41 8.54
C ILE A 409 11.04 -20.96 8.56
N LEU A 410 11.55 -20.46 9.69
CA LEU A 410 11.96 -19.07 9.79
C LEU A 410 13.12 -18.76 8.82
N LYS A 411 14.08 -19.67 8.67
CA LYS A 411 15.18 -19.55 7.70
C LYS A 411 14.65 -19.65 6.26
N LEU A 412 13.66 -20.50 6.01
CA LEU A 412 13.00 -20.63 4.70
C LEU A 412 12.29 -19.36 4.27
N ILE A 413 11.50 -18.77 5.15
CA ILE A 413 10.81 -17.52 4.85
C ILE A 413 11.81 -16.39 4.62
N ILE A 414 12.90 -16.31 5.40
CA ILE A 414 13.97 -15.33 5.17
C ILE A 414 14.58 -15.54 3.78
N LEU A 415 14.91 -16.78 3.41
CA LEU A 415 15.47 -17.12 2.10
C LEU A 415 14.51 -16.70 0.96
N ILE A 416 13.22 -17.03 1.09
CA ILE A 416 12.19 -16.64 0.13
C ILE A 416 12.15 -15.12 -0.03
N VAL A 417 12.11 -14.36 1.07
CA VAL A 417 12.08 -12.89 1.01
C VAL A 417 13.32 -12.32 0.34
N VAL A 418 14.51 -12.84 0.67
CA VAL A 418 15.77 -12.40 0.03
C VAL A 418 15.73 -12.67 -1.47
N ILE A 419 15.42 -13.91 -1.87
CA ILE A 419 15.39 -14.32 -3.28
C ILE A 419 14.34 -13.52 -4.04
N MET A 420 13.13 -13.35 -3.52
CA MET A 420 12.07 -12.58 -4.17
C MET A 420 12.51 -11.13 -4.44
N ASN A 421 13.09 -10.44 -3.45
CA ASN A 421 13.51 -9.04 -3.60
C ASN A 421 14.68 -8.91 -4.58
N TRP A 422 15.67 -9.81 -4.50
CA TRP A 422 16.82 -9.80 -5.40
C TRP A 422 16.42 -10.14 -6.83
N PHE A 423 15.61 -11.19 -7.02
CA PHE A 423 15.10 -11.60 -8.32
C PHE A 423 14.33 -10.46 -8.99
N THR A 424 13.38 -9.83 -8.28
CA THR A 424 12.63 -8.69 -8.79
C THR A 424 13.54 -7.52 -9.14
N PHE A 425 14.55 -7.21 -8.31
CA PHE A 425 15.53 -6.16 -8.60
C PHE A 425 16.33 -6.43 -9.87
N PHE A 426 16.97 -7.60 -9.99
CA PHE A 426 17.82 -7.92 -11.14
C PHE A 426 17.02 -8.03 -12.43
N LEU A 427 15.86 -8.67 -12.41
CA LEU A 427 15.03 -8.84 -13.58
C LEU A 427 14.44 -7.50 -14.04
N ALA A 428 13.94 -6.66 -13.12
CA ALA A 428 13.48 -5.32 -13.46
C ALA A 428 14.62 -4.45 -14.03
N THR A 429 15.80 -4.50 -13.42
CA THR A 429 17.00 -3.81 -13.90
C THR A 429 17.34 -4.23 -15.33
N TYR A 430 17.32 -5.53 -15.62
CA TYR A 430 17.59 -6.08 -16.94
C TYR A 430 16.61 -5.54 -18.00
N PHE A 431 15.30 -5.61 -17.73
CA PHE A 431 14.29 -5.10 -18.66
C PHE A 431 14.38 -3.58 -18.85
N ILE A 432 14.63 -2.81 -17.79
CA ILE A 432 14.81 -1.36 -17.89
C ILE A 432 16.04 -1.03 -18.76
N ARG A 433 17.16 -1.74 -18.60
CA ARG A 433 18.33 -1.59 -19.47
C ARG A 433 17.99 -1.91 -20.93
N ARG A 434 17.16 -2.92 -21.18
CA ARG A 434 16.70 -3.30 -22.52
C ARG A 434 15.81 -2.22 -23.16
N PHE A 435 14.88 -1.62 -22.40
CA PHE A 435 14.05 -0.51 -22.91
C PHE A 435 14.87 0.69 -23.37
N PHE A 436 16.00 0.97 -22.74
CA PHE A 436 16.92 2.03 -23.17
C PHE A 436 17.83 1.63 -24.36
N LYS A 437 17.90 0.34 -24.72
CA LYS A 437 18.67 -0.15 -25.88
C LYS A 437 17.80 -0.20 -27.15
N GLU A 438 16.55 -0.64 -27.05
CA GLU A 438 15.61 -0.83 -28.17
C GLU A 438 15.17 0.47 -28.87
N ILE A 439 15.69 1.64 -28.48
CA ILE A 439 15.30 2.95 -29.05
C ILE A 439 16.54 3.74 -29.50
N LYS A 440 17.65 3.03 -29.76
CA LYS A 440 18.84 3.57 -30.44
C LYS A 440 18.82 3.31 -31.95
N GLU A 441 17.76 2.69 -32.44
CA GLU A 441 17.33 2.61 -33.83
C GLU A 441 16.04 3.46 -33.95
#